data_AF-A0A537UEU3-F1
#
_entry.id   AF-A0A537UEU3-F1
#
_cell.length_a   1.000
_cell.length_b   1.000
_cell.length_c   1.000
_cell.angle_alpha   90.00
_cell.angle_beta   90.00
_cell.angle_gamma   90.00
#
_symmetry.space_group_name_H-M   'P 1'
#
loop_
_entity.id
_entity.type
_entity.pdbx_description
1 polymer ?
#
loop_
_entity_poly.entity_id
_entity_poly.type
_entity_poly.pdbx_seq_one_letter_code
_entity_poly.pdbx_strand_id
1 'polypeptide(L)'
;MSQANLVGGSARDRERVLKLHADYIDANARFDWQKLEPIWSEAPEAVFFNLNGHTYNGREHWFRLWKFYGQNVASSYWTPFDIGGVVSDEVAVVWCHRRTKRKWTPARASARAEFDTLSCAA
;
A
#
# COMPACT_ATOMS: atom_id res chain seq x y z
N MET A 1 6.01 -8.61 19.37
CA MET A 1 5.81 -8.58 17.90
C MET A 1 5.80 -10.02 17.43
N SER A 2 4.85 -10.46 16.62
CA SER A 2 4.90 -11.80 16.02
C SER A 2 6.21 -11.93 15.26
N GLN A 3 6.99 -12.99 15.51
CA GLN A 3 8.20 -13.24 14.74
C GLN A 3 7.84 -13.36 13.26
N ALA A 4 8.48 -12.58 12.40
CA ALA A 4 8.30 -12.72 10.97
C ALA A 4 8.92 -14.05 10.51
N ASN A 5 8.21 -14.80 9.68
CA ASN A 5 8.62 -16.12 9.20
C ASN A 5 9.07 -16.04 7.74
N LEU A 6 10.22 -15.41 7.50
CA LEU A 6 10.85 -15.41 6.17
C LEU A 6 11.79 -16.62 6.05
N VAL A 7 11.66 -17.36 4.96
CA VAL A 7 12.50 -18.52 4.65
C VAL A 7 13.35 -18.27 3.40
N GLY A 8 14.46 -18.98 3.25
CA GLY A 8 15.42 -18.78 2.16
C GLY A 8 16.31 -17.54 2.34
N GLY A 9 17.25 -17.33 1.41
CA GLY A 9 18.24 -16.26 1.43
C GLY A 9 19.19 -16.28 2.63
N SER A 10 20.08 -15.29 2.71
CA SER A 10 20.90 -15.09 3.90
C SER A 10 20.11 -14.38 5.02
N ALA A 11 20.62 -14.42 6.26
CA ALA A 11 20.03 -13.65 7.35
C ALA A 11 19.99 -12.14 7.04
N ARG A 12 21.02 -11.63 6.36
CA ARG A 12 21.13 -10.24 5.93
C ARG A 12 20.06 -9.86 4.90
N ASP A 13 19.75 -10.75 3.96
CA ASP A 13 18.73 -10.50 2.95
C ASP A 13 17.34 -10.44 3.59
N ARG A 14 17.05 -11.39 4.50
CA ARG A 14 15.80 -11.37 5.28
C ARG A 14 15.67 -10.08 6.11
N GLU A 15 16.74 -9.63 6.74
CA GLU A 15 16.75 -8.36 7.50
C GLU A 15 16.45 -7.16 6.59
N ARG A 16 17.11 -7.07 5.43
CA ARG A 16 16.88 -5.99 4.45
C ARG A 16 15.45 -5.99 3.92
N VAL A 17 14.92 -7.16 3.59
CA VAL A 17 13.53 -7.33 3.13
C VAL A 17 12.54 -6.90 4.22
N LEU A 18 12.77 -7.29 5.47
CA LEU A 18 11.93 -6.87 6.60
C LEU A 18 12.01 -5.37 6.85
N LYS A 19 13.19 -4.76 6.70
CA LYS A 19 13.34 -3.32 6.79
C LYS A 19 12.54 -2.61 5.69
N LEU A 20 12.69 -3.03 4.44
CA LEU A 20 11.95 -2.45 3.30
C LEU A 20 10.43 -2.61 3.48
N HIS A 21 9.97 -3.75 3.98
CA HIS A 21 8.57 -3.97 4.33
C HIS A 21 8.10 -3.01 5.45
N ALA A 22 8.91 -2.77 6.48
CA ALA A 22 8.58 -1.82 7.54
C ALA A 22 8.51 -0.37 7.01
N ASP A 23 9.45 0.02 6.15
CA ASP A 23 9.47 1.33 5.48
C ASP A 23 8.21 1.51 4.60
N TYR A 24 7.83 0.47 3.85
CA TYR A 24 6.57 0.41 3.11
C TYR A 24 5.36 0.61 4.02
N ILE A 25 5.27 -0.11 5.15
CA ILE A 25 4.13 -0.01 6.07
C ILE A 25 3.97 1.42 6.62
N ASP A 26 5.05 2.07 7.04
CA ASP A 26 4.99 3.45 7.55
C ASP A 26 4.54 4.44 6.48
N ALA A 27 5.18 4.42 5.31
CA ALA A 27 4.86 5.31 4.21
C ALA A 27 3.42 5.10 3.70
N ASN A 28 3.03 3.84 3.54
CA ASN A 28 1.73 3.46 3.00
C ASN A 28 0.57 3.77 3.96
N ALA A 29 0.78 3.62 5.27
CA ALA A 29 -0.21 3.97 6.27
C ALA A 29 -0.51 5.48 6.31
N ARG A 30 0.42 6.32 5.84
CA ARG A 30 0.33 7.79 5.81
C ARG A 30 -0.02 8.34 4.43
N PHE A 31 -0.20 7.48 3.43
CA PHE A 31 -0.34 7.87 2.02
C PHE A 31 0.83 8.75 1.51
N ASP A 32 2.03 8.55 2.07
CA ASP A 32 3.24 9.29 1.71
C ASP A 32 3.84 8.74 0.41
N TRP A 33 3.32 9.21 -0.73
CA TRP A 33 3.72 8.73 -2.05
C TRP A 33 5.20 9.02 -2.35
N GLN A 34 5.78 10.08 -1.76
CA GLN A 34 7.19 10.44 -1.97
C GLN A 34 8.11 9.41 -1.33
N LYS A 35 7.77 8.91 -0.12
CA LYS A 35 8.50 7.81 0.50
C LYS A 35 8.28 6.45 -0.17
N LEU A 36 7.18 6.29 -0.91
CA LEU A 36 6.89 5.08 -1.66
C LEU A 36 7.59 5.04 -3.03
N GLU A 37 7.97 6.20 -3.59
CA GLU A 37 8.68 6.31 -4.87
C GLU A 37 9.92 5.42 -4.99
N PRO A 38 10.87 5.39 -4.04
CA PRO A 38 12.03 4.51 -4.12
C PRO A 38 11.73 3.03 -3.81
N ILE A 39 10.53 2.70 -3.31
CA ILE A 39 10.13 1.33 -2.99
C ILE A 39 9.51 0.65 -4.22
N TRP A 40 8.73 1.38 -5.01
CA TRP A 40 8.04 0.84 -6.17
C TRP A 40 8.90 0.87 -7.42
N SER A 41 8.76 -0.18 -8.23
CA SER A 41 9.47 -0.29 -9.50
C SER A 41 9.14 0.88 -10.44
N GLU A 42 10.17 1.36 -11.14
CA GLU A 42 10.03 2.35 -12.22
C GLU A 42 9.59 1.70 -13.54
N ALA A 43 9.59 0.36 -13.61
CA ALA A 43 9.25 -0.39 -14.80
C ALA A 43 7.80 -0.10 -15.23
N PRO A 44 7.56 0.30 -16.49
CA PRO A 44 6.22 0.64 -16.98
C PRO A 44 5.25 -0.55 -16.96
N GLU A 45 5.76 -1.78 -17.02
CA GLU A 45 5.01 -3.03 -16.92
C GLU A 45 4.67 -3.45 -15.50
N ALA A 46 5.13 -2.73 -14.47
CA ALA A 46 4.79 -3.04 -13.09
C ALA A 46 3.27 -2.89 -12.85
N VAL A 47 2.65 -3.94 -12.30
CA VAL A 47 1.20 -3.98 -12.06
C VAL A 47 0.91 -3.94 -10.56
N PHE A 48 -0.04 -3.09 -10.17
CA PHE A 48 -0.46 -2.92 -8.78
C PHE A 48 -1.97 -3.15 -8.62
N PHE A 49 -2.33 -3.70 -7.47
CA PHE A 49 -3.71 -4.06 -7.13
C PHE A 49 -4.07 -3.56 -5.75
N ASN A 50 -5.35 -3.23 -5.55
CA ASN A 50 -5.92 -3.00 -4.23
C ASN A 50 -7.31 -3.65 -4.15
N LEU A 51 -8.07 -3.34 -3.09
CA LEU A 51 -9.38 -3.93 -2.86
C LEU A 51 -10.53 -3.26 -3.63
N ASN A 52 -10.27 -2.26 -4.48
CA ASN A 52 -11.31 -1.60 -5.29
C ASN A 52 -11.56 -2.29 -6.65
N GLY A 53 -10.77 -3.32 -6.99
CA GLY A 53 -10.93 -4.10 -8.22
C GLY A 53 -10.28 -3.49 -9.48
N HIS A 54 -9.63 -2.32 -9.38
CA HIS A 54 -8.92 -1.71 -10.50
C HIS A 54 -7.47 -2.20 -10.59
N THR A 55 -7.02 -2.42 -11.84
CA THR A 55 -5.64 -2.76 -12.17
C THR A 55 -4.86 -1.49 -12.53
N TYR A 56 -3.77 -1.21 -11.82
CA TYR A 56 -2.92 -0.04 -12.05
C TYR A 56 -1.63 -0.46 -12.78
N ASN A 57 -1.40 0.08 -13.98
CA ASN A 57 -0.20 -0.19 -14.78
C ASN A 57 0.80 0.97 -14.63
N GLY A 58 2.00 0.68 -14.14
CA GLY A 58 3.04 1.65 -13.84
C GLY A 58 2.81 2.44 -12.55
N ARG A 59 3.90 2.85 -11.89
CA ARG A 59 3.84 3.54 -10.58
C ARG A 59 3.10 4.88 -10.62
N GLU A 60 3.04 5.54 -11.77
CA GLU A 60 2.29 6.79 -11.93
C GLU A 60 0.78 6.61 -11.76
N HIS A 61 0.20 5.52 -12.30
CA HIS A 61 -1.21 5.21 -12.09
C HIS A 61 -1.47 4.94 -10.61
N TRP A 62 -0.55 4.20 -9.98
CA TRP A 62 -0.61 3.90 -8.56
C TRP A 62 -0.55 5.18 -7.70
N PHE A 63 0.37 6.10 -7.97
CA PHE A 63 0.52 7.32 -7.19
C PHE A 63 -0.64 8.30 -7.32
N ARG A 64 -1.38 8.31 -8.43
CA ARG A 64 -2.63 9.10 -8.52
C ARG A 64 -3.62 8.69 -7.44
N LEU A 65 -3.75 7.38 -7.19
CA LEU A 65 -4.63 6.88 -6.14
C LEU A 65 -4.13 7.27 -4.74
N TRP A 66 -2.83 7.23 -4.49
CA TRP A 66 -2.26 7.63 -3.19
C TRP A 66 -2.44 9.11 -2.92
N LYS A 67 -2.23 9.96 -3.93
CA LYS A 67 -2.50 11.41 -3.86
C LYS A 67 -3.98 11.67 -3.54
N PHE A 68 -4.88 10.92 -4.16
CA PHE A 68 -6.31 11.00 -3.85
C PHE A 68 -6.62 10.56 -2.41
N TYR A 69 -6.11 9.42 -1.95
CA TYR A 69 -6.34 8.95 -0.58
C TYR A 69 -5.72 9.86 0.48
N GLY A 70 -4.53 10.44 0.23
CA GLY A 70 -3.89 11.37 1.15
C GLY A 70 -4.73 12.62 1.45
N GLN A 71 -5.65 12.99 0.55
CA GLN A 71 -6.58 14.11 0.74
C GLN A 71 -7.93 13.67 1.34
N ASN A 72 -8.38 12.46 1.00
CA ASN A 72 -9.77 12.03 1.21
C ASN A 72 -9.93 10.95 2.31
N VAL A 73 -8.84 10.41 2.85
CA VAL A 73 -8.89 9.32 3.83
C VAL A 73 -7.96 9.62 4.99
N ALA A 74 -8.49 9.53 6.21
CA ALA A 74 -7.68 9.44 7.42
C ALA A 74 -7.46 7.97 7.76
N SER A 75 -6.19 7.56 7.88
CA SER A 75 -5.79 6.18 8.21
C SER A 75 -5.05 6.15 9.56
N SER A 76 -5.28 5.10 10.34
CA SER A 76 -4.37 4.74 11.43
C SER A 76 -3.08 4.16 10.87
N TYR A 77 -2.07 3.98 11.74
CA TYR A 77 -0.96 3.08 11.44
C TYR A 77 -1.50 1.69 11.05
N TRP A 78 -0.81 1.02 10.14
CA TRP A 78 -1.13 -0.34 9.72
C TRP A 78 -0.29 -1.27 10.56
N THR A 79 -0.87 -1.89 11.59
CA THR A 79 -0.14 -2.84 12.43
C THR A 79 -0.06 -4.19 11.71
N PRO A 80 1.10 -4.61 11.21
CA PRO A 80 1.23 -5.89 10.53
C PRO A 80 1.26 -7.05 11.54
N PHE A 81 0.75 -8.21 11.14
CA PHE A 81 0.82 -9.48 11.87
C PHE A 81 0.84 -10.64 10.87
N ASP A 82 1.26 -11.83 11.33
CA ASP A 82 1.45 -13.02 10.49
C ASP A 82 2.32 -12.71 9.26
N ILE A 83 3.44 -12.04 9.51
CA ILE A 83 4.40 -11.67 8.47
C ILE A 83 5.14 -12.92 8.03
N GLY A 84 5.11 -13.23 6.74
CA GLY A 84 5.85 -14.32 6.13
C GLY A 84 6.47 -13.91 4.80
N GLY A 85 7.35 -14.75 4.29
CA GLY A 85 7.96 -14.52 3.00
C GLY A 85 8.89 -15.63 2.53
N VAL A 86 9.20 -15.62 1.24
CA VAL A 86 10.26 -16.43 0.64
C VAL A 86 11.27 -15.49 0.03
N VAL A 87 12.55 -15.69 0.35
CA VAL A 87 13.68 -14.92 -0.19
C VAL A 87 14.55 -15.87 -1.02
N SER A 88 14.76 -15.52 -2.29
CA SER A 88 15.77 -16.12 -3.15
C SER A 88 16.90 -15.12 -3.42
N ASP A 89 17.86 -15.49 -4.27
CA ASP A 89 19.02 -14.66 -4.57
C ASP A 89 18.63 -13.35 -5.28
N GLU A 90 17.64 -13.40 -6.18
CA GLU A 90 17.24 -12.25 -7.02
C GLU A 90 15.86 -11.68 -6.68
N VAL A 91 14.99 -12.45 -6.02
CA VAL A 91 13.60 -12.03 -5.75
C VAL A 91 13.16 -12.42 -4.35
N ALA A 92 12.36 -11.56 -3.73
CA ALA A 92 11.70 -11.85 -2.48
C ALA A 92 10.20 -11.59 -2.59
N VAL A 93 9.39 -12.45 -1.97
CA VAL A 93 7.96 -12.27 -1.80
C VAL A 93 7.68 -12.15 -0.30
N VAL A 94 6.98 -11.09 0.09
CA VAL A 94 6.58 -10.84 1.48
C VAL A 94 5.07 -10.67 1.54
N TRP A 95 4.45 -11.26 2.55
CA TRP A 95 3.04 -11.10 2.86
C TRP A 95 2.83 -10.83 4.34
N CYS A 96 1.71 -10.18 4.66
CA CYS A 96 1.23 -10.02 6.03
C CYS A 96 -0.28 -9.77 6.04
N HIS A 97 -0.90 -10.05 7.18
CA HIS A 97 -2.17 -9.42 7.53
C HIS A 97 -1.92 -8.08 8.22
N ARG A 98 -2.92 -7.19 8.21
CA ARG A 98 -2.80 -5.86 8.82
C ARG A 98 -4.07 -5.46 9.56
N ARG A 99 -3.91 -4.83 10.72
CA ARG A 99 -4.98 -4.11 11.41
C ARG A 99 -4.84 -2.62 11.12
N THR A 100 -5.92 -2.02 10.63
CA THR A 100 -5.98 -0.58 10.36
C THR A 100 -7.41 -0.09 10.54
N LYS A 101 -7.56 1.18 10.92
CA LYS A 101 -8.83 1.90 10.91
C LYS A 101 -8.74 2.98 9.83
N ARG A 102 -9.79 3.13 9.03
CA ARG A 102 -9.88 4.17 8.01
C ARG A 102 -11.22 4.88 8.14
N LYS A 103 -11.22 6.18 7.87
CA LYS A 103 -12.42 6.98 7.71
C LYS A 103 -12.24 7.88 6.51
N TRP A 104 -13.29 8.02 5.71
CA TRP A 104 -13.35 9.10 4.72
C TRP A 104 -13.31 10.43 5.48
N THR A 105 -12.44 11.33 5.07
CA THR A 105 -12.54 12.71 5.53
C THR A 105 -13.76 13.32 4.86
N PRO A 106 -14.69 13.94 5.61
CA PRO A 106 -15.75 14.70 4.99
C PRO A 106 -15.07 15.68 4.04
N ALA A 107 -15.42 15.61 2.74
CA ALA A 107 -14.97 16.60 1.79
C ALA A 107 -15.23 17.99 2.42
N ARG A 108 -14.30 18.93 2.25
CA ARG A 108 -14.65 20.35 2.40
C ARG A 108 -15.97 20.53 1.67
N ALA A 109 -17.04 20.80 2.41
CA ALA A 109 -18.35 20.92 1.83
C ALA A 109 -18.31 21.99 0.73
N SER A 110 -18.93 21.65 -0.40
CA SER A 110 -19.36 22.51 -1.51
C SER A 110 -18.30 23.26 -2.33
N ALA A 111 -18.07 22.77 -3.55
CA ALA A 111 -18.61 23.48 -4.70
C ALA A 111 -19.56 22.51 -5.42
N ARG A 112 -20.82 22.93 -5.60
CA ARG A 112 -21.84 22.15 -6.30
C ARG A 112 -21.32 21.72 -7.67
N ALA A 113 -21.31 20.42 -7.93
CA ALA A 113 -21.61 19.91 -9.24
C ALA A 113 -22.81 18.97 -9.04
N GLU A 114 -23.99 19.46 -9.42
CA GLU A 114 -25.13 18.62 -9.74
C GLU A 114 -24.65 17.60 -10.78
N PHE A 115 -24.61 16.32 -10.41
CA PHE A 115 -24.91 15.26 -11.36
C PHE A 115 -25.65 14.17 -10.63
N ASP A 116 -26.72 13.76 -11.28
CA ASP A 116 -27.80 12.93 -10.79
C ASP A 116 -27.31 11.60 -10.21
N THR A 117 -28.05 11.18 -9.19
CA THR A 117 -28.37 9.79 -8.84
C THR A 117 -27.71 8.71 -9.68
N LEU A 118 -26.78 7.98 -9.09
CA LEU A 118 -26.60 6.55 -9.39
C LEU A 118 -26.30 5.80 -8.09
N SER A 119 -27.37 5.21 -7.56
CA SER A 119 -27.32 4.07 -6.65
C SER A 119 -26.47 2.97 -7.29
N CYS A 120 -25.54 2.38 -6.53
CA CYS A 120 -25.27 0.95 -6.64
C CYS A 120 -24.99 0.39 -5.24
N ALA A 121 -25.94 -0.42 -4.79
CA ALA A 121 -25.77 -1.41 -3.74
C ALA A 121 -25.17 -2.71 -4.32
N ALA A 122 -24.67 -3.54 -3.39
CA ALA A 122 -24.01 -4.84 -3.51
C ALA A 122 -22.52 -4.81 -3.88
#